data_AF-A0A1H8WAQ4-F1
#
_entry.id   AF-A0A1H8WAQ4-F1
#
_cell.length_a   1.000
_cell.length_b   1.000
_cell.length_c   1.000
_cell.angle_alpha   90.00
_cell.angle_beta   90.00
_cell.angle_gamma   90.00
#
_symmetry.space_group_name_H-M   'P 1'
#
loop_
_entity.id
_entity.type
_entity.pdbx_description
1 polymer ?
#
loop_
_entity_poly.entity_id
_entity_poly.type
_entity_poly.pdbx_seq_one_letter_code
_entity_poly.pdbx_strand_id
1 'polypeptide(L)' 'MDYSHRFQAYPEQEGLEEACEYHLDHHRQLYNHVLHDYENAPEDDKPTRYDQNQKVKDWRSRWPEWKQLSSTAMQATVR' A
#
# COMPACT_ATOMS: atom_id res chain seq x y z
N MET A 1 -26.77 -30.86 6.70
CA MET A 1 -25.73 -30.52 5.71
C MET A 1 -24.92 -29.40 6.32
N ASP A 2 -23.71 -29.71 6.76
CA ASP A 2 -22.77 -28.73 7.30
C ASP A 2 -21.99 -28.14 6.12
N TYR A 3 -22.40 -26.97 5.65
CA TYR A 3 -21.74 -26.30 4.53
C TYR A 3 -20.53 -25.54 5.08
N SER A 4 -19.35 -26.16 5.01
CA SER A 4 -18.09 -25.44 5.18
C SER A 4 -17.91 -24.52 3.98
N HIS A 5 -18.03 -23.21 4.18
CA HIS A 5 -17.74 -22.20 3.17
C HIS A 5 -16.25 -22.21 2.82
N ARG A 6 -15.84 -23.14 1.94
CA ARG A 6 -14.51 -23.14 1.35
C ARG A 6 -14.50 -22.18 0.17
N PHE A 7 -14.23 -20.90 0.45
CA PHE A 7 -13.89 -19.93 -0.58
C PHE A 7 -12.48 -20.21 -1.08
N GLN A 8 -12.37 -21.03 -2.13
CA GLN A 8 -11.11 -21.16 -2.85
C GLN A 8 -10.98 -19.94 -3.76
N ALA A 9 -9.94 -19.11 -3.52
CA ALA A 9 -9.57 -18.08 -4.48
C ALA A 9 -9.05 -18.81 -5.72
N TYR A 10 -9.72 -18.64 -6.87
CA TYR A 10 -9.31 -19.21 -8.15
C TYR A 10 -8.31 -18.26 -8.80
N PRO A 11 -6.99 -18.51 -8.69
CA PRO A 11 -5.98 -17.56 -9.13
C PRO A 11 -5.69 -17.69 -10.63
N GLU A 12 -6.28 -18.69 -11.30
CA GLU A 12 -6.12 -18.98 -12.74
C GLU A 12 -6.74 -17.90 -13.66
N GLN A 13 -7.13 -16.76 -13.09
CA GLN A 13 -7.63 -15.64 -13.85
C GLN A 13 -6.45 -14.99 -14.59
N GLU A 14 -6.52 -14.99 -15.93
CA GLU A 14 -5.51 -14.38 -16.80
C GLU A 14 -5.23 -12.94 -16.35
N GLY A 15 -3.95 -12.60 -16.17
CA GLY A 15 -3.51 -11.29 -15.70
C GLY A 15 -3.44 -11.11 -14.18
N LEU A 16 -3.82 -12.10 -13.37
CA LEU A 16 -3.80 -11.98 -11.90
C LEU A 16 -2.37 -11.92 -11.35
N GLU A 17 -1.45 -12.72 -11.90
CA GLU A 17 -0.05 -12.72 -11.46
C GLU A 17 0.59 -11.36 -11.71
N GLU A 18 0.43 -10.81 -12.91
CA GLU A 18 0.95 -9.49 -13.28
C GLU A 18 0.30 -8.38 -12.44
N ALA A 19 -1.00 -8.46 -12.16
CA ALA A 19 -1.67 -7.52 -11.27
C ALA A 19 -1.13 -7.60 -9.83
N CYS A 20 -0.91 -8.81 -9.31
CA CYS A 20 -0.32 -9.03 -7.99
C CYS A 20 1.11 -8.47 -7.93
N GLU A 21 1.95 -8.75 -8.92
CA GLU A 21 3.31 -8.21 -9.00
C GLU A 21 3.32 -6.69 -9.10
N TYR A 22 2.43 -6.12 -9.92
CA TYR A 22 2.23 -4.68 -10.00
C TYR A 22 1.91 -4.10 -8.61
N HIS A 23 0.94 -4.67 -7.90
CA HIS A 23 0.58 -4.18 -6.57
C HIS A 23 1.72 -4.33 -5.56
N LEU A 24 2.43 -5.46 -5.55
CA LEU A 24 3.57 -5.69 -4.66
C LEU A 24 4.68 -4.67 -4.88
N ASP A 25 5.04 -4.41 -6.14
CA ASP A 25 6.09 -3.44 -6.46
C ASP A 25 5.70 -2.02 -6.04
N HIS A 26 4.48 -1.60 -6.33
CA HIS A 26 4.01 -0.26 -5.94
C HIS A 26 3.89 -0.11 -4.42
N HIS A 27 3.50 -1.17 -3.69
CA HIS A 27 3.52 -1.15 -2.23
C HIS A 27 4.94 -1.09 -1.66
N ARG A 28 5.91 -1.75 -2.29
CA ARG A 28 7.33 -1.63 -1.92
C ARG A 28 7.85 -0.21 -2.15
N GLN A 29 7.51 0.42 -3.27
CA GLN A 29 7.85 1.82 -3.53
C GLN A 29 7.22 2.76 -2.50
N LEU A 30 5.94 2.57 -2.18
CA LEU A 30 5.25 3.36 -1.15
C LEU A 30 5.93 3.19 0.22
N TYR A 31 6.27 1.97 0.62
CA TYR A 31 6.97 1.71 1.88
C TYR A 31 8.32 2.43 1.93
N ASN A 32 9.11 2.35 0.86
CA ASN A 32 10.39 3.06 0.80
C ASN A 32 10.22 4.57 0.89
N HIS A 33 9.15 5.12 0.30
CA HIS A 33 8.83 6.54 0.38
C HIS A 33 8.42 6.97 1.78
N VAL A 34 7.64 6.16 2.49
CA VAL A 34 7.30 6.34 3.91
C VAL A 34 8.56 6.31 4.77
N LEU A 35 9.44 5.33 4.56
CA LEU A 35 10.69 5.20 5.31
C LEU A 35 11.60 6.41 5.06
N HIS A 36 11.73 6.83 3.81
CA HIS A 36 12.50 8.01 3.44
C HIS A 36 11.96 9.29 4.12
N ASP A 37 10.63 9.50 4.13
CA ASP A 37 9.99 10.62 4.83
C ASP A 37 10.31 10.62 6.33
N TYR A 38 10.34 9.43 6.96
CA TYR A 38 10.70 9.30 8.37
C TYR A 38 12.19 9.57 8.61
N GLU A 39 13.08 8.95 7.83
CA GLU A 39 14.53 9.05 8.01
C GLU A 39 15.04 10.47 7.79
N ASN A 40 14.47 11.21 6.84
CA ASN A 40 14.91 12.57 6.48
C ASN A 40 14.25 13.68 7.31
N ALA A 41 13.28 13.36 8.15
CA ALA A 41 12.73 14.32 9.09
C ALA A 41 13.74 14.65 10.20
N PRO A 42 13.72 15.88 10.75
CA PRO A 42 14.51 16.25 11.92
C PRO A 42 14.29 15.29 13.10
N GLU A 43 15.31 15.12 13.94
CA GLU A 43 15.23 14.18 15.07
C GLU A 43 14.15 14.57 16.10
N ASP A 44 13.92 15.87 16.26
CA ASP A 44 12.89 16.46 17.12
C ASP A 44 11.51 16.58 16.46
N ASP A 45 11.39 16.28 15.17
CA ASP A 45 10.15 16.37 14.37
C ASP A 45 9.94 15.12 13.52
N LYS A 46 10.24 13.94 14.09
CA LYS A 46 9.97 12.67 13.42
C LYS A 46 8.45 12.50 13.22
N PRO A 47 7.99 12.24 11.98
CA PRO A 47 6.57 12.12 11.72
C PRO A 47 6.01 10.88 12.40
N THR A 48 4.82 11.02 12.98
CA THR A 48 4.10 9.86 13.51
C THR A 48 3.48 9.05 12.36
N ARG A 49 3.09 7.80 12.66
CA ARG A 49 2.30 6.99 11.73
C ARG A 49 1.04 7.71 11.24
N TYR A 50 0.41 8.53 12.09
CA TYR A 50 -0.77 9.30 11.72
C TYR A 50 -0.42 10.38 10.68
N ASP A 51 0.67 11.13 10.91
CA ASP A 51 1.11 12.19 10.01
C ASP A 51 1.46 11.63 8.63
N GLN A 52 2.19 10.51 8.59
CA GLN A 52 2.54 9.85 7.34
C GLN A 52 1.30 9.32 6.59
N ASN A 53 0.30 8.80 7.31
CA ASN A 53 -0.96 8.40 6.71
C ASN A 53 -1.77 9.56 6.11
N GLN A 54 -1.66 10.77 6.65
CA GLN A 54 -2.25 11.94 6.00
C GLN A 54 -1.52 12.27 4.71
N LYS A 55 -0.18 12.24 4.71
CA LYS A 55 0.65 12.47 3.50
C LYS A 55 0.37 11.47 2.38
N VAL A 56 0.02 10.21 2.70
CA VAL A 56 -0.35 9.19 1.70
C VAL A 56 -1.47 9.66 0.75
N LYS A 57 -2.44 10.44 1.24
CA LYS A 57 -3.51 10.98 0.40
C LYS A 57 -2.96 11.98 -0.62
N ASP A 58 -2.06 12.85 -0.18
CA ASP A 58 -1.44 13.86 -1.04
C ASP A 58 -0.52 13.21 -2.07
N TRP A 59 0.24 12.22 -1.64
CA TRP A 59 1.10 11.40 -2.49
C TRP A 59 0.32 10.68 -3.58
N ARG A 60 -0.83 10.09 -3.25
CA ARG A 60 -1.72 9.46 -4.24
C ARG A 60 -2.24 10.46 -5.28
N SER A 61 -2.50 11.72 -4.87
CA SER A 61 -2.89 12.78 -5.80
C SER A 61 -1.74 13.15 -6.74
N ARG A 62 -0.51 13.16 -6.21
CA ARG A 62 0.71 13.53 -6.91
C ARG A 62 1.20 12.49 -7.91
N TRP A 63 1.11 11.20 -7.58
CA TRP A 63 1.65 10.10 -8.39
C TRP A 63 0.53 9.25 -9.02
N PRO A 64 0.32 9.37 -10.34
CA PRO A 64 -0.71 8.60 -11.07
C PRO A 64 -0.60 7.08 -10.87
N GLU A 65 0.62 6.58 -10.72
CA GLU A 65 0.96 5.16 -10.54
C GLU A 65 0.29 4.58 -9.28
N TRP A 66 0.12 5.40 -8.24
CA TRP A 66 -0.47 4.98 -6.97
C TRP A 66 -2.01 5.09 -6.96
N LYS A 67 -2.62 5.66 -8.01
CA LYS A 67 -4.09 5.76 -8.09
C LYS A 67 -4.76 4.39 -8.14
N GLN A 68 -4.06 3.39 -8.66
CA GLN A 68 -4.54 2.01 -8.75
C GLN A 68 -4.50 1.27 -7.41
N LEU A 69 -3.77 1.78 -6.41
CA LEU A 69 -3.75 1.18 -5.08
C LEU A 69 -5.02 1.50 -4.28
N SER A 70 -5.49 0.53 -3.50
CA SER A 70 -6.56 0.75 -2.53
C SER A 70 -6.08 1.65 -1.38
N SER A 71 -6.90 2.63 -0.97
CA SER A 71 -6.58 3.51 0.17
C SER A 71 -6.27 2.71 1.44
N THR A 72 -7.04 1.65 1.69
CA THR A 72 -6.86 0.78 2.87
C THR A 72 -5.51 0.07 2.82
N ALA A 73 -5.11 -0.45 1.66
CA ALA A 73 -3.83 -1.13 1.50
C ALA A 73 -2.66 -0.15 1.63
N MET A 74 -2.79 1.06 1.07
CA MET A 74 -1.75 2.10 1.22
C MET A 74 -1.58 2.50 2.69
N GLN A 75 -2.68 2.71 3.42
CA GLN A 75 -2.63 3.05 4.84
C GLN A 75 -2.06 1.93 5.72
N ALA A 76 -2.29 0.66 5.33
CA ALA A 76 -1.70 -0.50 5.99
C ALA A 76 -0.19 -0.65 5.71
N THR A 77 0.31 -0.03 4.65
CA THR A 77 1.75 0.01 4.32
C THR A 77 2.51 0.95 5.26
N VAL A 78 1.85 2.01 5.74
CA VAL A 78 2.39 2.92 6.76
C VAL A 78 2.32 2.22 8.13
N ARG A 79 3.48 1.83 8.67
CA ARG A 79 3.62 1.12 9.95
C ARG A 79 4.34 1.96 10.98
#